data_AF-A0A842LXE1-F1
#
_entry.id   AF-A0A842LXE1-F1
#
_cell.length_a   1.000
_cell.length_b   1.000
_cell.length_c   1.000
_cell.angle_alpha   90.00
_cell.angle_beta   90.00
_cell.angle_gamma   90.00
#
_symmetry.space_group_name_H-M   'P 1'
#
loop_
_entity.id
_entity.type
_entity.pdbx_description
1 polymer ?
#
loop_
_entity_poly.entity_id
_entity_poly.type
_entity_poly.pdbx_seq_one_letter_code
_entity_poly.pdbx_strand_id
1 'polypeptide(L)'
;MKVRVSSLLLLAILVLGILLVATAQLNQSFSSSEVTFSVESRVVDDQLILILTPSSVTPSSFSIQYAVRMERGNETLEYQGAGVLRDISLSEPINLWVQKEENASYEIYVKVIDEKGRIVHYSLSLISESPSEEEWKEIGMRFVERSPTYEFDGFNLKFAGMERKGEKLILSYEFTSKHSGYGDRSGKMLAQVLTQHRVEIVVEKDEIVSAIMDGKWDMINQRILEG
;
A
#
# COMPACT_ATOMS: atom_id res chain seq x y z
N MET A 1 11.68 51.67 16.23
CA MET A 1 10.50 50.90 16.67
C MET A 1 10.61 49.51 16.04
N LYS A 2 10.94 48.50 16.85
CA LYS A 2 11.09 47.10 16.42
C LYS A 2 9.70 46.52 16.19
N VAL A 3 9.42 46.02 14.99
CA VAL A 3 8.32 45.07 14.77
C VAL A 3 8.98 43.72 14.50
N ARG A 4 8.93 42.85 15.51
CA ARG A 4 9.12 41.41 15.35
C ARG A 4 7.86 40.89 14.68
N VAL A 5 7.99 40.20 13.55
CA VAL A 5 6.95 39.28 13.09
C VAL A 5 7.46 37.88 13.40
N SER A 6 6.75 37.27 14.34
CA SER A 6 6.99 35.99 15.00
C SER A 6 6.80 34.81 14.06
N SER A 7 7.66 33.81 14.24
CA SER A 7 7.48 32.41 13.84
C SER A 7 6.07 31.91 14.18
N LEU A 8 5.23 31.63 13.18
CA LEU A 8 3.98 30.87 13.31
C LEU A 8 3.38 30.63 11.91
N LEU A 9 2.82 29.43 11.71
CA LEU A 9 2.30 28.78 10.48
C LEU A 9 3.39 28.17 9.57
N LEU A 10 3.47 26.86 9.32
CA LEU A 10 2.51 25.76 9.53
C LEU A 10 3.32 24.48 9.82
N LEU A 11 3.42 24.11 11.10
CA LEU A 11 3.88 22.79 11.53
C LEU A 11 2.64 21.89 11.51
N ALA A 12 2.28 21.35 10.34
CA ALA A 12 1.31 20.27 10.24
C ALA A 12 2.07 18.94 10.25
N ILE A 13 2.57 18.57 11.43
CA ILE A 13 2.97 17.19 11.71
C ILE A 13 1.67 16.40 11.80
N LEU A 14 1.31 15.70 10.72
CA LEU A 14 0.35 14.61 10.81
C LEU A 14 1.17 13.31 10.82
N VAL A 15 1.54 12.88 12.02
CA VAL A 15 1.89 11.48 12.28
C VAL A 15 0.62 10.68 12.07
N LEU A 16 0.50 9.98 10.95
CA LEU A 16 -0.45 8.89 10.80
C LEU A 16 0.32 7.68 10.29
N GLY A 17 0.53 6.71 11.18
CA GLY A 17 0.97 5.37 10.81
C GLY A 17 -0.05 4.80 9.83
N ILE A 18 0.38 4.61 8.59
CA ILE A 18 -0.47 4.08 7.55
C ILE A 18 0.20 2.83 7.02
N LEU A 19 -0.33 1.74 7.58
CA LEU A 19 -0.29 0.39 7.10
C LEU A 19 -0.32 0.37 5.56
N LEU A 20 0.79 -0.06 4.96
CA LEU A 20 0.94 -0.16 3.51
C LEU A 20 0.33 -1.48 3.00
N VAL A 21 -0.90 -1.77 3.43
CA VAL A 21 -1.71 -2.82 2.79
C VAL A 21 -2.42 -2.16 1.62
N ALA A 22 -2.24 -2.76 0.44
CA ALA A 22 -2.81 -2.38 -0.86
C ALA A 22 -4.00 -1.39 -0.79
N THR A 23 -3.85 -0.25 -1.48
CA THR A 23 -4.85 0.83 -1.68
C THR A 23 -5.09 1.82 -0.54
N ALA A 24 -4.11 2.11 0.32
CA ALA A 24 -4.17 3.33 1.14
C ALA A 24 -3.82 4.58 0.30
N GLN A 25 -4.83 5.15 -0.37
CA GLN A 25 -4.70 6.41 -1.10
C GLN A 25 -4.57 7.56 -0.08
N LEU A 26 -3.33 7.94 0.25
CA LEU A 26 -3.06 9.00 1.21
C LEU A 26 -3.22 10.37 0.55
N ASN A 27 -4.43 10.92 0.54
CA ASN A 27 -4.66 12.29 0.07
C ASN A 27 -4.28 13.31 1.15
N GLN A 28 -3.04 13.79 1.13
CA GLN A 28 -2.65 14.97 1.91
C GLN A 28 -2.52 16.20 1.00
N SER A 29 -3.18 17.29 1.39
CA SER A 29 -3.04 18.59 0.73
C SER A 29 -2.10 19.48 1.54
N PHE A 30 -0.99 19.91 0.93
CA PHE A 30 -0.09 20.88 1.55
C PHE A 30 -0.36 22.25 0.94
N SER A 31 -0.77 23.23 1.76
CA SER A 31 -1.09 24.58 1.29
C SER A 31 -0.07 25.58 1.84
N SER A 32 0.58 26.32 0.95
CA SER A 32 1.04 27.67 1.23
C SER A 32 0.03 28.68 0.67
N SER A 33 0.19 29.97 0.94
CA SER A 33 -0.67 31.02 0.37
C SER A 33 -0.65 31.08 -1.18
N GLU A 34 0.24 30.33 -1.83
CA GLU A 34 0.54 30.46 -3.27
C GLU A 34 0.56 29.12 -4.03
N VAL A 35 0.89 28.00 -3.37
CA VAL A 35 0.95 26.67 -4.02
C VAL A 35 0.37 25.58 -3.12
N THR A 36 -0.54 24.79 -3.71
CA THR A 36 -1.11 23.60 -3.07
C THR A 36 -0.85 22.36 -3.91
N PHE A 37 -0.38 21.28 -3.28
CA PHE A 37 -0.28 19.95 -3.89
C PHE A 37 -1.18 18.96 -3.16
N SER A 38 -1.87 18.09 -3.89
CA SER A 38 -2.31 16.81 -3.36
C SER A 38 -1.22 15.77 -3.63
N VAL A 39 -0.84 15.05 -2.58
CA VAL A 39 0.03 13.88 -2.72
C VAL A 39 -0.85 12.64 -2.79
N GLU A 40 -0.50 11.72 -3.67
CA GLU A 40 -1.01 10.35 -3.67
C GLU A 40 0.20 9.40 -3.65
N SER A 41 0.10 8.31 -2.90
CA SER A 41 1.08 7.22 -2.94
C SER A 41 0.46 5.97 -3.53
N ARG A 42 1.24 5.24 -4.32
CA ARG A 42 0.90 3.91 -4.84
C ARG A 42 2.11 3.00 -4.77
N VAL A 43 1.89 1.70 -4.67
CA VAL A 43 2.95 0.70 -4.86
C VAL A 43 2.63 -0.10 -6.11
N VAL A 44 3.61 -0.21 -7.01
CA VAL A 44 3.53 -1.01 -8.24
C VAL A 44 4.85 -1.73 -8.39
N ASP A 45 4.86 -3.06 -8.47
CA ASP A 45 6.06 -3.87 -8.68
C ASP A 45 7.23 -3.53 -7.72
N ASP A 46 6.97 -3.50 -6.41
CA ASP A 46 7.92 -3.09 -5.35
C ASP A 46 8.42 -1.63 -5.46
N GLN A 47 7.80 -0.79 -6.31
CA GLN A 47 8.11 0.64 -6.41
C GLN A 47 7.05 1.47 -5.71
N LEU A 48 7.45 2.23 -4.69
CA LEU A 48 6.67 3.31 -4.15
C LEU A 48 6.68 4.46 -5.16
N ILE A 49 5.50 4.73 -5.73
CA ILE A 49 5.22 5.87 -6.59
C ILE A 49 4.57 6.95 -5.75
N LEU A 50 5.17 8.14 -5.75
CA LEU A 50 4.52 9.33 -5.19
C LEU A 50 4.10 10.23 -6.33
N ILE A 51 2.81 10.54 -6.37
CA ILE A 51 2.17 11.38 -7.35
C ILE A 51 1.89 12.72 -6.68
N LEU A 52 2.64 13.75 -7.08
CA LEU A 52 2.37 15.12 -6.65
C LEU A 52 1.51 15.80 -7.72
N THR A 53 0.26 16.12 -7.38
CA THR A 53 -0.66 16.83 -8.27
C THR A 53 -0.87 18.25 -7.77
N PRO A 54 -0.50 19.29 -8.54
CA PRO A 54 -0.76 20.67 -8.16
C PRO A 54 -2.26 20.96 -8.23
N SER A 55 -2.87 21.40 -7.12
CA SER A 55 -4.29 21.74 -7.05
C SER A 55 -4.57 23.25 -7.17
N SER A 56 -3.58 24.09 -6.86
CA SER A 56 -3.59 25.52 -7.13
C SER A 56 -2.16 26.05 -7.19
N VAL A 57 -1.79 26.79 -8.23
CA VAL A 57 -0.45 27.39 -8.33
C VAL A 57 -0.58 28.84 -8.81
N THR A 58 -0.06 29.77 -8.02
CA THR A 58 0.22 31.14 -8.44
C THR A 58 1.64 31.50 -8.01
N PRO A 59 2.57 31.85 -8.93
CA PRO A 59 2.41 32.13 -10.37
C PRO A 59 2.39 30.88 -11.28
N SER A 60 2.12 31.10 -12.58
CA SER A 60 1.96 30.06 -13.62
C SER A 60 3.26 29.32 -14.01
N SER A 61 4.40 29.73 -13.46
CA SER A 61 5.69 29.05 -13.67
C SER A 61 6.46 28.89 -12.36
N PHE A 62 6.98 27.69 -12.14
CA PHE A 62 7.76 27.31 -10.96
C PHE A 62 8.65 26.10 -11.29
N SER A 63 9.77 25.96 -10.60
CA SER A 63 10.60 24.77 -10.65
C SER A 63 10.46 23.95 -9.37
N ILE A 64 10.60 22.63 -9.49
CA ILE A 64 10.56 21.72 -8.35
C ILE A 64 11.89 20.99 -8.25
N GLN A 65 12.51 21.10 -7.08
CA GLN A 65 13.59 20.22 -6.66
C GLN A 65 13.03 19.29 -5.60
N TYR A 66 13.41 18.01 -5.62
CA TYR A 66 13.00 17.09 -4.58
C TYR A 66 14.19 16.24 -4.12
N ALA A 67 14.14 15.84 -2.86
CA ALA A 67 15.03 14.84 -2.30
C ALA A 67 14.18 13.82 -1.55
N VAL A 68 14.50 12.54 -1.69
CA VAL A 68 13.92 11.48 -0.88
C VAL A 68 15.04 10.92 -0.02
N ARG A 69 14.87 11.04 1.29
CA ARG A 69 15.69 10.34 2.26
C ARG A 69 14.94 9.09 2.69
N MET A 70 15.59 7.95 2.67
CA MET A 70 15.06 6.69 3.18
C MET A 70 15.94 6.22 4.32
N GLU A 71 15.33 5.80 5.42
CA GLU A 71 16.04 5.16 6.53
C GLU A 71 15.55 3.73 6.72
N ARG A 72 16.50 2.80 6.85
CA ARG A 72 16.24 1.38 7.12
C ARG A 72 17.21 0.90 8.18
N GLY A 73 16.73 0.68 9.40
CA GLY A 73 17.60 0.36 10.54
C GLY A 73 18.65 1.45 10.78
N ASN A 74 19.93 1.15 10.53
CA ASN A 74 21.04 2.12 10.65
C ASN A 74 21.51 2.69 9.30
N GLU A 75 20.89 2.29 8.19
CA GLU A 75 21.24 2.74 6.85
C GLU A 75 20.39 3.95 6.45
N THR A 76 21.02 4.98 5.89
CA THR A 76 20.34 6.14 5.30
C THR A 76 20.74 6.25 3.84
N LEU A 77 19.77 6.27 2.94
CA LEU A 77 19.96 6.54 1.52
C LEU A 77 19.29 7.87 1.15
N GLU A 78 19.97 8.68 0.35
CA GLU A 78 19.45 9.96 -0.14
C GLU A 78 19.42 9.96 -1.67
N TYR A 79 18.25 10.21 -2.23
CA TYR A 79 18.01 10.33 -3.66
C TYR A 79 17.65 11.78 -3.97
N GLN A 80 18.42 12.43 -4.84
CA GLN A 80 18.14 13.80 -5.26
C GLN A 80 17.67 13.83 -6.71
N GLY A 81 16.59 14.57 -6.98
CA GLY A 81 16.08 14.82 -8.32
C GLY A 81 15.77 16.30 -8.53
N ALA A 82 15.97 16.78 -9.76
CA ALA A 82 15.65 18.14 -10.14
C ALA A 82 14.84 18.14 -11.43
N GLY A 83 13.63 18.69 -11.37
CA GLY A 83 12.75 18.88 -12.53
C GLY A 83 12.48 20.37 -12.74
N VAL A 84 12.90 20.92 -13.88
CA VAL A 84 12.45 22.25 -14.30
C VAL A 84 11.17 22.07 -15.09
N LEU A 85 10.04 22.27 -14.44
CA LEU A 85 8.75 22.33 -15.12
C LEU A 85 8.55 23.77 -15.60
N ARG A 86 8.22 23.95 -16.87
CA ARG A 86 7.90 25.26 -17.47
C ARG A 86 6.51 25.15 -18.08
N ASP A 87 5.67 26.15 -17.86
CA ASP A 87 4.33 26.25 -18.44
C ASP A 87 3.46 24.99 -18.23
N ILE A 88 3.26 24.58 -16.98
CA ILE A 88 2.35 23.47 -16.65
C ILE A 88 0.90 23.96 -16.86
N SER A 89 0.25 23.48 -17.92
CA SER A 89 -1.19 23.17 -17.85
C SER A 89 -1.37 22.27 -16.63
N LEU A 90 -2.23 22.65 -15.67
CA LEU A 90 -2.55 22.05 -14.36
C LEU A 90 -2.90 20.54 -14.35
N SER A 91 -2.35 19.74 -15.24
CA SER A 91 -2.83 18.41 -15.64
C SER A 91 -1.79 17.31 -15.54
N GLU A 92 -0.50 17.61 -15.35
CA GLU A 92 0.53 16.56 -15.34
C GLU A 92 1.07 16.28 -13.92
N PRO A 93 0.83 15.06 -13.38
CA PRO A 93 1.38 14.65 -12.09
C PRO A 93 2.89 14.45 -12.16
N ILE A 94 3.57 14.75 -11.05
CA ILE A 94 4.99 14.42 -10.87
C ILE A 94 5.08 13.04 -10.22
N ASN A 95 5.72 12.09 -10.90
CA ASN A 95 5.92 10.74 -10.40
C ASN A 95 7.33 10.60 -9.82
N LEU A 96 7.42 10.32 -8.52
CA LEU A 96 8.66 9.95 -7.85
C LEU A 96 8.67 8.44 -7.70
N TRP A 97 9.73 7.79 -8.18
CA TRP A 97 9.91 6.34 -8.09
C TRP A 97 10.95 6.04 -7.03
N VAL A 98 10.55 5.29 -6.01
CA VAL A 98 11.45 4.87 -4.92
C VAL A 98 11.26 3.36 -4.73
N GLN A 99 12.35 2.62 -4.59
CA GLN A 99 12.24 1.20 -4.22
C GLN A 99 11.58 1.11 -2.84
N LYS A 100 10.47 0.38 -2.73
CA LYS A 100 9.85 0.06 -1.44
C LYS A 100 10.78 -0.91 -0.71
N GLU A 101 11.06 -0.59 0.54
CA GLU A 101 11.81 -1.39 1.48
C GLU A 101 10.91 -1.68 2.68
N GLU A 102 11.00 -2.90 3.20
CA GLU A 102 10.28 -3.30 4.40
C GLU A 102 10.86 -2.59 5.63
N ASN A 103 9.97 -2.12 6.51
CA ASN A 103 10.32 -1.42 7.75
C ASN A 103 11.20 -0.18 7.53
N ALA A 104 10.99 0.50 6.40
CA ALA A 104 11.70 1.72 6.05
C ALA A 104 10.84 2.97 6.30
N SER A 105 11.48 4.04 6.76
CA SER A 105 10.89 5.37 6.76
C SER A 105 11.37 6.14 5.54
N TYR A 106 10.51 6.98 4.99
CA TYR A 106 10.83 7.87 3.86
C TYR A 106 10.50 9.30 4.25
N GLU A 107 11.46 10.19 4.13
CA GLU A 107 11.26 11.63 4.18
C GLU A 107 11.43 12.21 2.78
N ILE A 108 10.36 12.77 2.22
CA ILE A 108 10.38 13.46 0.94
C ILE A 108 10.41 14.95 1.18
N TYR A 109 11.47 15.59 0.73
CA TYR A 109 11.65 17.03 0.71
C TYR A 109 11.30 17.54 -0.67
N VAL A 110 10.35 18.47 -0.76
CA VAL A 110 10.01 19.16 -2.02
C VAL A 110 10.30 20.64 -1.84
N LYS A 111 11.12 21.19 -2.72
CA LYS A 111 11.46 22.59 -2.79
C LYS A 111 10.88 23.17 -4.08
N VAL A 112 9.92 24.07 -3.92
CA VAL A 112 9.29 24.80 -5.02
C VAL A 112 9.94 26.17 -5.12
N ILE A 113 10.37 26.55 -6.32
CA ILE A 113 10.97 27.86 -6.59
C ILE A 113 10.13 28.55 -7.66
N ASP A 114 9.54 29.69 -7.34
CA ASP A 114 8.74 30.45 -8.31
C ASP A 114 9.61 31.26 -9.29
N GLU A 115 8.96 31.92 -10.25
CA GLU A 115 9.61 32.78 -11.26
C GLU A 115 10.39 33.97 -10.68
N LYS A 116 10.11 34.37 -9.44
CA LYS A 116 10.79 35.46 -8.72
C LYS A 116 11.92 34.96 -7.83
N GLY A 117 12.19 33.65 -7.83
CA GLY A 117 13.20 33.01 -7.00
C GLY A 117 12.79 32.81 -5.54
N ARG A 118 11.50 32.97 -5.21
CA ARG A 118 10.97 32.66 -3.88
C ARG A 118 10.89 31.16 -3.70
N ILE A 119 11.27 30.69 -2.51
CA ILE A 119 11.42 29.27 -2.20
C ILE A 119 10.38 28.86 -1.16
N VAL A 120 9.66 27.77 -1.42
CA VAL A 120 8.78 27.08 -0.47
C VAL A 120 9.28 25.65 -0.27
N HIS A 121 9.37 25.21 0.99
CA HIS A 121 9.78 23.86 1.35
C HIS A 121 8.57 23.07 1.88
N TYR A 122 8.46 21.82 1.45
CA TYR A 122 7.51 20.84 1.93
C TYR A 122 8.28 19.59 2.37
N SER A 123 7.80 18.92 3.41
CA SER A 123 8.32 17.62 3.84
C SER A 123 7.16 16.65 4.09
N LEU A 124 7.28 15.42 3.61
CA LEU A 124 6.36 14.32 3.86
C LEU A 124 7.13 13.16 4.49
N SER A 125 6.60 12.60 5.57
CA SER A 125 7.13 11.38 6.19
C SER A 125 6.18 10.21 5.90
N LEU A 126 6.72 9.12 5.36
CA LEU A 126 6.02 7.85 5.14
C LEU A 126 6.74 6.76 5.91
N ILE A 127 6.00 5.77 6.40
CA ILE A 127 6.57 4.60 7.07
C ILE A 127 5.98 3.37 6.38
N SER A 128 6.86 2.52 5.87
CA SER A 128 6.52 1.22 5.30
C SER A 128 6.71 0.19 6.40
N GLU A 129 5.69 -0.05 7.24
CA GLU A 129 5.71 -1.12 8.24
C GLU A 129 5.18 -2.41 7.62
N SER A 130 5.86 -3.55 7.85
CA SER A 130 5.28 -4.85 7.51
C SER A 130 4.05 -5.09 8.39
N PRO A 131 2.95 -5.66 7.86
CA PRO A 131 1.79 -5.98 8.67
C PRO A 131 2.15 -6.87 9.86
N SER A 132 1.51 -6.60 10.99
CA SER A 132 1.55 -7.43 12.20
C SER A 132 0.98 -8.84 11.95
N GLU A 133 1.21 -9.76 12.89
CA GLU A 133 0.66 -11.12 12.79
C GLU A 133 -0.88 -11.11 12.74
N GLU A 134 -1.52 -10.28 13.55
CA GLU A 134 -2.96 -10.07 13.56
C GLU A 134 -3.49 -9.55 12.22
N GLU A 135 -2.78 -8.61 11.59
CA GLU A 135 -3.16 -8.07 10.29
C GLU A 135 -3.00 -9.11 9.17
N TRP A 136 -1.91 -9.87 9.18
CA TRP A 136 -1.73 -10.98 8.25
C TRP A 136 -2.83 -12.03 8.38
N LYS A 137 -3.22 -12.35 9.61
CA LYS A 137 -4.36 -13.22 9.90
C LYS A 137 -5.66 -12.66 9.34
N GLU A 138 -5.92 -11.36 9.49
CA GLU A 138 -7.14 -10.74 8.95
C GLU A 138 -7.14 -10.73 7.40
N ILE A 139 -6.00 -10.43 6.78
CA ILE A 139 -5.85 -10.46 5.31
C ILE A 139 -6.14 -11.88 4.78
N GLY A 140 -5.50 -12.90 5.34
CA GLY A 140 -5.72 -14.28 4.91
C GLY A 140 -7.14 -14.77 5.20
N MET A 141 -7.72 -14.41 6.34
CA MET A 141 -9.10 -14.75 6.67
C MET A 141 -10.09 -14.15 5.66
N ARG A 142 -9.96 -12.86 5.34
CA ARG A 142 -10.81 -12.19 4.33
C ARG A 142 -10.65 -12.80 2.95
N PHE A 143 -9.44 -13.24 2.58
CA PHE A 143 -9.22 -13.95 1.32
C PHE A 143 -10.02 -15.27 1.27
N VAL A 144 -9.99 -16.07 2.34
CA VAL A 144 -10.76 -17.32 2.40
C VAL A 144 -12.26 -17.04 2.39
N GLU A 145 -12.75 -16.07 3.16
CA GLU A 145 -14.17 -15.73 3.24
C GLU A 145 -14.76 -15.30 1.90
N ARG A 146 -13.97 -14.61 1.07
CA ARG A 146 -14.35 -14.16 -0.28
C ARG A 146 -14.08 -15.20 -1.37
N SER A 147 -13.57 -16.39 -1.01
CA SER A 147 -13.34 -17.43 -1.99
C SER A 147 -14.66 -18.09 -2.42
N PRO A 148 -14.82 -18.47 -3.69
CA PRO A 148 -16.09 -19.04 -4.16
C PRO A 148 -16.52 -20.31 -3.41
N THR A 149 -15.57 -21.13 -2.93
CA THR A 149 -15.92 -22.31 -2.11
C THR A 149 -16.57 -21.90 -0.79
N TYR A 150 -16.01 -20.91 -0.10
CA TYR A 150 -16.53 -20.45 1.20
C TYR A 150 -17.83 -19.65 1.03
N GLU A 151 -17.91 -18.74 0.07
CA GLU A 151 -19.14 -17.96 -0.17
C GLU A 151 -20.33 -18.84 -0.55
N PHE A 152 -20.08 -19.94 -1.28
CA PHE A 152 -21.15 -20.84 -1.69
C PHE A 152 -21.86 -21.48 -0.50
N ASP A 153 -21.11 -22.04 0.45
CA ASP A 153 -21.68 -22.75 1.60
C ASP A 153 -20.74 -23.02 2.79
N GLY A 154 -19.65 -22.27 2.88
CA GLY A 154 -18.65 -22.35 3.94
C GLY A 154 -19.15 -21.76 5.27
N PHE A 155 -18.68 -22.34 6.36
CA PHE A 155 -18.92 -21.88 7.73
C PHE A 155 -17.81 -22.37 8.68
N ASN A 156 -17.80 -21.85 9.91
CA ASN A 156 -16.81 -22.20 10.94
C ASN A 156 -15.35 -21.97 10.52
N LEU A 157 -15.07 -20.90 9.76
CA LEU A 157 -13.69 -20.52 9.45
C LEU A 157 -12.89 -20.26 10.72
N LYS A 158 -11.71 -20.86 10.80
CA LYS A 158 -10.77 -20.71 11.91
C LYS A 158 -9.36 -20.58 11.37
N PHE A 159 -8.59 -19.74 12.03
CA PHE A 159 -7.16 -19.69 11.84
C PHE A 159 -6.51 -20.89 12.56
N ALA A 160 -5.72 -21.66 11.82
CA ALA A 160 -5.08 -22.88 12.30
C ALA A 160 -3.59 -22.67 12.63
N GLY A 161 -2.93 -21.67 12.04
CA GLY A 161 -1.55 -21.35 12.40
C GLY A 161 -0.85 -20.45 11.39
N MET A 162 0.32 -19.97 11.78
CA MET A 162 1.22 -19.19 10.94
C MET A 162 2.63 -19.76 11.06
N GLU A 163 3.33 -19.86 9.93
CA GLU A 163 4.69 -20.36 9.85
C GLU A 163 5.51 -19.50 8.89
N ARG A 164 6.72 -19.10 9.28
CA ARG A 164 7.63 -18.36 8.41
C ARG A 164 8.71 -19.29 7.85
N LYS A 165 8.88 -19.31 6.52
CA LYS A 165 9.91 -20.09 5.80
C LYS A 165 10.71 -19.18 4.87
N GLY A 166 11.87 -18.72 5.34
CA GLY A 166 12.65 -17.71 4.63
C GLY A 166 11.84 -16.42 4.49
N GLU A 167 11.70 -15.92 3.27
CA GLU A 167 10.92 -14.72 2.94
C GLU A 167 9.41 -14.98 2.85
N LYS A 168 8.98 -16.25 2.95
CA LYS A 168 7.58 -16.65 2.82
C LYS A 168 6.89 -16.73 4.17
N LEU A 169 5.68 -16.18 4.25
CA LEU A 169 4.77 -16.35 5.37
C LEU A 169 3.63 -17.28 4.96
N ILE A 170 3.47 -18.39 5.66
CA ILE A 170 2.43 -19.40 5.42
C ILE A 170 1.34 -19.23 6.48
N LEU A 171 0.12 -18.96 6.04
CA LEU A 171 -1.07 -18.83 6.87
C LEU A 171 -1.96 -20.05 6.64
N SER A 172 -2.28 -20.78 7.70
CA SER A 172 -3.17 -21.95 7.66
C SER A 172 -4.55 -21.61 8.19
N TYR A 173 -5.59 -22.01 7.47
CA TYR A 173 -6.98 -21.88 7.88
C TYR A 173 -7.73 -23.19 7.71
N GLU A 174 -8.79 -23.37 8.49
CA GLU A 174 -9.71 -24.49 8.36
C GLU A 174 -11.15 -23.99 8.36
N PHE A 175 -12.00 -24.58 7.54
CA PHE A 175 -13.44 -24.31 7.55
C PHE A 175 -14.23 -25.55 7.13
N THR A 176 -15.55 -25.48 7.20
CA THR A 176 -16.44 -26.57 6.76
C THR A 176 -17.40 -26.06 5.70
N SER A 177 -17.61 -26.81 4.63
CA SER A 177 -18.67 -26.60 3.64
C SER A 177 -19.81 -27.58 3.85
N LYS A 178 -21.04 -27.19 3.46
CA LYS A 178 -22.22 -28.07 3.54
C LYS A 178 -22.27 -29.14 2.45
N HIS A 179 -21.53 -28.93 1.37
CA HIS A 179 -21.40 -29.84 0.24
C HIS A 179 -19.94 -30.09 -0.11
N SER A 180 -19.66 -31.24 -0.70
CA SER A 180 -18.35 -31.58 -1.24
C SER A 180 -17.97 -30.71 -2.45
N GLY A 181 -16.67 -30.63 -2.73
CA GLY A 181 -16.12 -30.00 -3.92
C GLY A 181 -15.65 -28.56 -3.69
N TYR A 182 -15.24 -27.91 -4.78
CA TYR A 182 -14.57 -26.61 -4.76
C TYR A 182 -15.24 -25.60 -5.70
N GLY A 183 -15.00 -24.32 -5.43
CA GLY A 183 -15.47 -23.21 -6.24
C GLY A 183 -16.97 -22.96 -6.13
N ASP A 184 -17.48 -22.12 -7.03
CA ASP A 184 -18.92 -21.96 -7.23
C ASP A 184 -19.51 -23.23 -7.88
N ARG A 185 -20.55 -23.74 -7.24
CA ARG A 185 -21.22 -24.99 -7.57
C ARG A 185 -22.70 -24.79 -7.89
N SER A 186 -23.10 -23.55 -8.14
CA SER A 186 -24.45 -23.18 -8.56
C SER A 186 -24.89 -24.00 -9.78
N GLY A 187 -26.11 -24.54 -9.74
CA GLY A 187 -26.67 -25.35 -10.81
C GLY A 187 -26.14 -26.79 -10.92
N LYS A 188 -25.26 -27.24 -10.02
CA LYS A 188 -24.79 -28.63 -9.97
C LYS A 188 -25.64 -29.45 -8.98
N MET A 189 -25.77 -30.74 -9.24
CA MET A 189 -26.33 -31.70 -8.27
C MET A 189 -25.23 -32.04 -7.26
N LEU A 190 -25.44 -31.74 -5.98
CA LEU A 190 -24.42 -31.84 -4.93
C LEU A 190 -24.81 -32.85 -3.85
N ALA A 191 -23.81 -33.55 -3.32
CA ALA A 191 -23.97 -34.35 -2.11
C ALA A 191 -24.03 -33.43 -0.88
N GLN A 192 -25.05 -33.61 -0.05
CA GLN A 192 -25.16 -32.92 1.25
C GLN A 192 -24.26 -33.61 2.27
N VAL A 193 -22.97 -33.27 2.23
CA VAL A 193 -21.95 -33.83 3.11
C VAL A 193 -21.11 -32.69 3.67
N LEU A 194 -21.06 -32.61 5.00
CA LEU A 194 -20.17 -31.68 5.68
C LEU A 194 -18.74 -32.04 5.33
N THR A 195 -18.05 -31.12 4.65
CA THR A 195 -16.69 -31.33 4.17
C THR A 195 -15.76 -30.35 4.87
N GLN A 196 -14.82 -30.87 5.64
CA GLN A 196 -13.78 -30.05 6.26
C GLN A 196 -12.71 -29.73 5.22
N HIS A 197 -12.33 -28.46 5.14
CA HIS A 197 -11.31 -27.95 4.25
C HIS A 197 -10.14 -27.39 5.04
N ARG A 198 -8.93 -27.59 4.54
CA ARG A 198 -7.71 -26.94 5.04
C ARG A 198 -7.12 -26.08 3.93
N VAL A 199 -6.84 -24.83 4.25
CA VAL A 199 -6.29 -23.83 3.33
C VAL A 199 -4.90 -23.43 3.78
N GLU A 200 -3.97 -23.42 2.84
CA GLU A 200 -2.63 -22.83 3.02
C GLU A 200 -2.48 -21.63 2.09
N ILE A 201 -2.32 -20.45 2.66
CA ILE A 201 -2.03 -19.20 1.94
C ILE A 201 -0.55 -18.89 2.12
N VAL A 202 0.15 -18.62 1.04
CA VAL A 202 1.56 -18.19 1.05
C VAL A 202 1.61 -16.73 0.66
N VAL A 203 2.19 -15.93 1.54
CA VAL A 203 2.50 -14.52 1.33
C VAL A 203 3.99 -14.36 1.10
N GLU A 204 4.36 -13.57 0.10
CA GLU A 204 5.73 -13.19 -0.24
C GLU A 204 5.72 -11.72 -0.66
N LYS A 205 6.64 -10.89 -0.14
CA LYS A 205 6.70 -9.44 -0.43
C LYS A 205 5.37 -8.70 -0.27
N ASP A 206 4.70 -8.96 0.85
CA ASP A 206 3.38 -8.43 1.20
C ASP A 206 2.21 -8.82 0.25
N GLU A 207 2.40 -9.77 -0.68
CA GLU A 207 1.37 -10.24 -1.60
C GLU A 207 1.02 -11.72 -1.39
N ILE A 208 -0.26 -12.09 -1.57
CA ILE A 208 -0.67 -13.50 -1.62
C ILE A 208 -0.24 -14.09 -2.96
N VAL A 209 0.82 -14.90 -2.96
CA VAL A 209 1.38 -15.54 -4.15
C VAL A 209 0.88 -16.96 -4.39
N SER A 210 0.28 -17.59 -3.36
CA SER A 210 -0.34 -18.91 -3.47
C SER A 210 -1.46 -19.07 -2.45
N ALA A 211 -2.53 -19.77 -2.83
CA ALA A 211 -3.58 -20.18 -1.91
C ALA A 211 -4.14 -21.54 -2.34
N ILE A 212 -3.81 -22.58 -1.58
CA ILE A 212 -4.15 -23.97 -1.91
C ILE A 212 -5.11 -24.53 -0.86
N MET A 213 -6.23 -25.07 -1.32
CA MET A 213 -7.21 -25.78 -0.50
C MET A 213 -7.07 -27.29 -0.67
N ASP A 214 -7.02 -28.00 0.45
CA ASP A 214 -6.88 -29.46 0.58
C ASP A 214 -5.68 -30.05 -0.18
N GLY A 215 -4.66 -29.24 -0.46
CA GLY A 215 -3.52 -29.62 -1.29
C GLY A 215 -3.87 -29.89 -2.76
N LYS A 216 -5.08 -29.55 -3.20
CA LYS A 216 -5.62 -29.97 -4.51
C LYS A 216 -6.23 -28.84 -5.32
N TRP A 217 -6.75 -27.81 -4.68
CA TRP A 217 -7.47 -26.73 -5.34
C TRP A 217 -6.71 -25.42 -5.24
N ASP A 218 -6.31 -24.89 -6.38
CA ASP A 218 -5.75 -23.54 -6.51
C ASP A 218 -6.89 -22.52 -6.40
N MET A 219 -6.94 -21.81 -5.28
CA MET A 219 -7.97 -20.82 -4.98
C MET A 219 -7.79 -19.52 -5.76
N ILE A 220 -6.59 -19.23 -6.27
CA ILE A 220 -6.35 -18.02 -7.07
C ILE A 220 -6.86 -18.26 -8.48
N ASN A 221 -6.46 -19.38 -9.10
CA ASN A 221 -6.80 -19.71 -10.48
C ASN A 221 -8.11 -20.51 -10.63
N GLN A 222 -8.75 -20.86 -9.51
CA GLN A 222 -10.01 -21.64 -9.45
C GLN A 222 -9.94 -22.94 -10.26
N ARG A 223 -8.90 -23.75 -10.01
CA ARG A 223 -8.67 -25.03 -10.71
C ARG A 223 -8.04 -26.08 -9.81
N ILE A 224 -8.18 -27.35 -10.22
CA ILE A 224 -7.44 -28.45 -9.60
C ILE A 224 -5.96 -28.35 -10.00
N LEU A 225 -5.07 -28.61 -9.05
CA LEU A 225 -3.66 -28.84 -9.31
C LEU A 225 -3.50 -30.21 -9.95
N GLU A 226 -2.98 -30.25 -11.17
CA GLU A 226 -2.55 -31.50 -11.80
C GLU A 226 -1.25 -31.96 -11.11
N GLY A 227 -1.23 -33.23 -10.69
CA GLY A 227 -0.07 -33.86 -10.04
C GLY A 227 0.95 -34.39 -11.02
#